data_AF-A0AA39XPF9-F1
#
_entry.id   AF-A0AA39XPF9-F1
#
_cell.length_a   1.000
_cell.length_b   1.000
_cell.length_c   1.000
_cell.angle_alpha   90.00
_cell.angle_beta   90.00
_cell.angle_gamma   90.00
#
_symmetry.space_group_name_H-M   'P 1'
#
loop_
_entity.id
_entity.type
_entity.pdbx_description
1 polymer ?
#
loop_
_entity_poly.entity_id
_entity_poly.type
_entity_poly.pdbx_seq_one_letter_code
_entity_poly.pdbx_strand_id
1 'polypeptide(L)'
;MSTILAVFGAAGQQGSSIRAITRDVNSEKANALKGKNVEVVRGDVSGRASLETALTGAHTVFAVAVPTFGPDAKAMVEKYIRSLPFKSAFFVGSLFMENFHSHPFSAPQRAPDGNTWVLIRPNSSTTQLPLIDAVGDTGKFVGAILAEPGKYEGKTFCSATMLYSLEEVTAIMAKTTGKNVVFKQIPLDEFMASLPF
;
A
#
# COMPACT_ATOMS: atom_id res chain seq x y z
N MET A 1 -5.13 -11.65 -7.96
CA MET A 1 -4.94 -10.36 -7.27
C MET A 1 -5.86 -9.30 -7.88
N SER A 2 -6.51 -8.47 -7.05
CA SER A 2 -7.47 -7.46 -7.48
C SER A 2 -6.82 -6.09 -7.39
N THR A 3 -6.57 -5.43 -8.52
CA THR A 3 -6.11 -4.04 -8.54
C THR A 3 -7.34 -3.15 -8.44
N ILE A 4 -7.51 -2.43 -7.33
CA ILE A 4 -8.58 -1.44 -7.19
C ILE A 4 -8.05 -0.11 -7.72
N LEU A 5 -8.66 0.39 -8.79
CA LEU A 5 -8.51 1.78 -9.21
C LEU A 5 -9.66 2.57 -8.58
N ALA A 6 -9.34 3.62 -7.81
CA ALA A 6 -10.35 4.56 -7.34
C ALA A 6 -10.39 5.73 -8.31
N VAL A 7 -11.56 5.96 -8.89
CA VAL A 7 -11.82 7.01 -9.85
C VAL A 7 -12.78 8.01 -9.21
N PHE A 8 -12.41 9.29 -9.24
CA PHE A 8 -13.24 10.37 -8.74
C PHE A 8 -13.81 11.15 -9.95
N GLY A 9 -15.14 11.31 -9.99
CA GLY A 9 -15.83 12.13 -10.98
C GLY A 9 -15.74 13.64 -10.68
N ALA A 10 -15.90 14.50 -11.69
CA ALA A 10 -15.93 15.96 -11.52
C ALA A 10 -17.22 16.40 -10.78
N ALA A 11 -17.07 17.30 -9.81
CA ALA A 11 -18.17 17.85 -9.04
C ALA A 11 -18.82 19.06 -9.75
N GLY A 12 -20.07 18.93 -10.15
CA GLY A 12 -21.00 20.06 -10.30
C GLY A 12 -22.01 20.01 -9.16
N GLN A 13 -21.92 20.94 -8.20
CA GLN A 13 -22.85 21.21 -7.07
C GLN A 13 -23.49 20.04 -6.26
N GLN A 14 -23.17 18.77 -6.53
CA GLN A 14 -23.78 17.57 -5.93
C GLN A 14 -22.72 16.51 -5.56
N GLY A 15 -21.69 16.87 -4.81
CA GLY A 15 -20.72 15.90 -4.24
C GLY A 15 -19.84 15.16 -5.27
N SER A 16 -18.73 14.60 -4.80
CA SER A 16 -17.85 13.76 -5.63
C SER A 16 -18.37 12.32 -5.61
N SER A 17 -18.62 11.74 -6.80
CA SER A 17 -18.90 10.31 -6.91
C SER A 17 -17.60 9.50 -6.92
N ILE A 18 -17.60 8.38 -6.21
CA ILE A 18 -16.46 7.45 -6.14
C ILE A 18 -16.81 6.21 -6.97
N ARG A 19 -15.90 5.82 -7.85
CA ARG A 19 -15.97 4.59 -8.63
C ARG A 19 -14.79 3.69 -8.29
N ALA A 20 -15.08 2.43 -7.98
CA ALA A 20 -14.09 1.37 -7.83
C ALA A 20 -14.07 0.48 -9.07
N ILE A 21 -12.89 0.23 -9.60
CA ILE A 21 -12.69 -0.69 -10.74
C ILE A 21 -12.20 -2.04 -10.22
N THR A 22 -12.85 -3.13 -10.63
CA THR A 22 -12.49 -4.51 -10.26
C THR A 22 -12.76 -5.46 -11.43
N ARG A 23 -12.05 -6.61 -11.47
CA ARG A 23 -12.35 -7.67 -12.45
C ARG A 23 -13.64 -8.44 -12.11
N ASP A 24 -13.97 -8.50 -10.81
CA ASP A 24 -15.15 -9.15 -10.29
C ASP A 24 -15.99 -8.18 -9.45
N VAL A 25 -17.09 -7.73 -10.05
CA VAL A 25 -18.05 -6.78 -9.47
C VAL A 25 -19.01 -7.45 -8.47
N ASN A 26 -19.00 -8.77 -8.34
CA ASN A 26 -19.89 -9.55 -7.48
C ASN A 26 -19.17 -10.13 -6.25
N SER A 27 -17.85 -9.96 -6.14
CA SER A 27 -17.08 -10.33 -4.94
C SER A 27 -17.62 -9.67 -3.67
N GLU A 28 -17.39 -10.31 -2.51
CA GLU A 28 -17.77 -9.75 -1.20
C GLU A 28 -17.24 -8.33 -1.00
N LYS A 29 -15.98 -8.09 -1.38
CA LYS A 29 -15.35 -6.76 -1.32
C LYS A 29 -16.06 -5.74 -2.22
N ALA A 30 -16.44 -6.13 -3.42
CA ALA A 30 -17.18 -5.27 -4.34
C ALA A 30 -18.58 -4.92 -3.81
N ASN A 31 -19.30 -5.90 -3.27
CA ASN A 31 -20.63 -5.66 -2.70
C ASN A 31 -20.56 -4.78 -1.44
N ALA A 32 -19.52 -4.95 -0.61
CA ALA A 32 -19.28 -4.06 0.53
C ALA A 32 -19.04 -2.60 0.11
N LEU A 33 -18.43 -2.35 -1.06
CA LEU A 33 -18.26 -1.00 -1.61
C LEU A 33 -19.58 -0.42 -2.13
N LYS A 34 -20.40 -1.21 -2.82
CA LYS A 34 -21.74 -0.77 -3.26
C LYS A 34 -22.59 -0.28 -2.09
N GLY A 35 -22.53 -0.98 -0.95
CA GLY A 35 -23.20 -0.58 0.30
C GLY A 35 -22.71 0.74 0.91
N LYS A 36 -21.61 1.31 0.40
CA LYS A 36 -21.02 2.59 0.81
C LYS A 36 -21.17 3.69 -0.25
N ASN A 37 -22.17 3.55 -1.12
CA ASN A 37 -22.43 4.50 -2.22
C ASN A 37 -21.24 4.66 -3.19
N VAL A 38 -20.48 3.58 -3.41
CA VAL A 38 -19.40 3.50 -4.40
C VAL A 38 -19.93 2.79 -5.64
N GLU A 39 -19.79 3.42 -6.81
CA GLU A 39 -20.05 2.77 -8.08
C GLU A 39 -18.98 1.68 -8.30
N VAL A 40 -19.39 0.45 -8.60
CA VAL A 40 -18.44 -0.64 -8.88
C VAL A 40 -18.56 -1.04 -10.33
N VAL A 41 -17.50 -0.81 -11.11
CA VAL A 41 -17.45 -1.13 -12.53
C VAL A 41 -16.44 -2.23 -12.81
N ARG A 42 -16.71 -3.00 -13.86
CA ARG A 42 -15.77 -4.01 -14.32
C ARG A 42 -14.60 -3.34 -15.05
N GLY A 43 -13.38 -3.70 -14.70
CA GLY A 43 -12.18 -3.35 -15.47
C GLY A 43 -11.02 -4.31 -15.23
N ASP A 44 -10.27 -4.58 -16.29
CA ASP A 44 -9.06 -5.40 -16.25
C ASP A 44 -7.85 -4.56 -16.67
N VAL A 45 -6.86 -4.45 -15.80
CA VAL A 45 -5.63 -3.67 -16.04
C VAL A 45 -4.76 -4.25 -17.17
N SER A 46 -4.97 -5.51 -17.54
CA SER A 46 -4.31 -6.13 -18.69
C SER A 46 -4.95 -5.78 -20.03
N GLY A 47 -6.15 -5.18 -20.03
CA GLY A 47 -6.91 -4.85 -21.22
C GLY A 47 -7.11 -3.35 -21.39
N ARG A 48 -6.44 -2.75 -22.39
CA ARG A 48 -6.57 -1.31 -22.68
C ARG A 48 -8.01 -0.84 -22.88
N ALA A 49 -8.77 -1.52 -23.75
CA ALA A 49 -10.18 -1.18 -24.00
C ALA A 49 -11.06 -1.34 -22.75
N SER A 50 -10.69 -2.28 -21.85
CA SER A 50 -11.39 -2.44 -20.58
C SER A 50 -11.15 -1.24 -19.65
N LEU A 51 -9.94 -0.70 -19.62
CA LEU A 51 -9.62 0.49 -18.83
C LEU A 51 -10.22 1.76 -19.44
N GLU A 52 -10.18 1.92 -20.77
CA GLU A 52 -10.80 3.06 -21.46
C GLU A 52 -12.30 3.15 -21.13
N THR A 53 -13.01 2.02 -21.19
CA THR A 53 -14.41 1.92 -20.78
C THR A 53 -14.57 2.28 -19.29
N ALA A 54 -13.80 1.65 -18.40
CA ALA A 54 -13.97 1.83 -16.96
C ALA A 54 -13.58 3.24 -16.45
N LEU A 55 -12.70 3.94 -17.17
CA LEU A 55 -12.26 5.30 -16.90
C LEU A 55 -13.13 6.39 -17.55
N THR A 56 -14.15 6.02 -18.32
CA THR A 56 -15.00 7.00 -19.01
C THR A 56 -15.67 7.94 -18.01
N GLY A 57 -15.50 9.26 -18.20
CA GLY A 57 -16.03 10.31 -17.31
C GLY A 57 -15.21 10.57 -16.04
N ALA A 58 -14.07 9.90 -15.86
CA ALA A 58 -13.15 10.15 -14.75
C ALA A 58 -12.54 11.55 -14.83
N HIS A 59 -12.58 12.31 -13.72
CA HIS A 59 -11.81 13.55 -13.59
C HIS A 59 -10.46 13.31 -12.91
N THR A 60 -10.41 12.39 -11.96
CA THR A 60 -9.19 12.07 -11.21
C THR A 60 -9.08 10.57 -10.99
N VAL A 61 -7.86 10.05 -11.05
CA VAL A 61 -7.55 8.63 -10.89
C VAL A 61 -6.53 8.46 -9.78
N PHE A 62 -6.86 7.63 -8.80
CA PHE A 62 -5.90 7.09 -7.85
C PHE A 62 -5.50 5.68 -8.28
N ALA A 63 -4.22 5.51 -8.61
CA ALA A 63 -3.68 4.28 -9.16
C ALA A 63 -2.64 3.64 -8.22
N VAL A 64 -2.86 2.36 -7.89
CA VAL A 64 -1.92 1.53 -7.15
C VAL A 64 -1.57 0.32 -8.00
N ALA A 65 -0.30 0.21 -8.38
CA ALA A 65 0.23 -0.97 -9.09
C ALA A 65 0.99 -1.89 -8.12
N VAL A 66 0.91 -3.20 -8.34
CA VAL A 66 1.83 -4.16 -7.71
C VAL A 66 3.18 -4.14 -8.46
N PRO A 67 4.32 -4.31 -7.75
CA PRO A 67 5.64 -4.27 -8.36
C PRO A 67 5.95 -5.58 -9.11
N THR A 68 5.25 -5.85 -10.21
CA THR A 68 5.41 -7.09 -11.00
C THR A 68 6.70 -7.12 -11.83
N PHE A 69 7.34 -5.97 -12.05
CA PHE A 69 8.45 -5.81 -13.02
C PHE A 69 9.79 -5.41 -12.36
N GLY A 70 10.02 -5.82 -11.12
CA GLY A 70 11.26 -5.53 -10.38
C GLY A 70 11.22 -4.27 -9.51
N PRO A 71 12.29 -3.99 -8.75
CA PRO A 71 12.32 -2.93 -7.73
C PRO A 71 12.11 -1.53 -8.31
N ASP A 72 12.55 -1.29 -9.55
CA ASP A 72 12.48 0.03 -10.19
C ASP A 72 11.17 0.27 -10.95
N ALA A 73 10.26 -0.71 -11.02
CA ALA A 73 9.04 -0.62 -11.81
C ALA A 73 8.21 0.62 -11.50
N LYS A 74 8.10 0.98 -10.21
CA LYS A 74 7.36 2.16 -9.75
C LYS A 74 8.06 3.47 -10.15
N ALA A 75 9.39 3.51 -10.07
CA ALA A 75 10.17 4.68 -10.47
C ALA A 75 10.05 4.93 -11.99
N MET A 76 10.07 3.87 -12.80
CA MET A 76 9.85 3.98 -14.24
C MET A 76 8.44 4.49 -14.58
N VAL A 77 7.42 3.99 -13.88
CA VAL A 77 6.03 4.46 -14.05
C VAL A 77 5.88 5.92 -13.64
N GLU A 78 6.46 6.34 -12.52
CA GLU A 78 6.47 7.74 -12.10
C GLU A 78 7.12 8.64 -13.16
N LYS A 79 8.30 8.26 -13.66
CA LYS A 79 8.99 8.99 -14.74
C LYS A 79 8.12 9.13 -15.98
N TYR A 80 7.41 8.08 -16.37
CA TYR A 80 6.49 8.12 -17.50
C TYR A 80 5.30 9.04 -17.24
N ILE A 81 4.63 8.94 -16.08
CA ILE A 81 3.48 9.80 -15.73
C ILE A 81 3.88 11.29 -15.76
N ARG A 82 5.08 11.63 -15.27
CA ARG A 82 5.61 13.00 -15.30
C ARG A 82 5.82 13.56 -16.71
N SER A 83 5.96 12.71 -17.73
CA SER A 83 6.09 13.14 -19.13
C SER A 83 4.75 13.42 -19.81
N LEU A 84 3.63 13.04 -19.19
CA LEU A 84 2.29 13.20 -19.76
C LEU A 84 1.70 14.57 -19.40
N PRO A 85 0.74 15.08 -20.19
CA PRO A 85 0.12 16.39 -19.98
C PRO A 85 -0.94 16.38 -18.86
N PHE A 86 -0.77 15.55 -17.82
CA PHE A 86 -1.70 15.43 -16.70
C PHE A 86 -1.08 15.94 -15.40
N LYS A 87 -1.87 16.64 -14.60
CA LYS A 87 -1.49 16.95 -13.21
C LYS A 87 -1.34 15.64 -12.45
N SER A 88 -0.20 15.45 -11.80
CA SER A 88 0.10 14.24 -11.05
C SER A 88 0.75 14.56 -9.71
N ALA A 89 0.52 13.70 -8.73
CA ALA A 89 1.19 13.71 -7.44
C ALA A 89 1.45 12.25 -7.04
N PHE A 90 2.53 12.02 -6.28
CA PHE A 90 3.02 10.67 -6.00
C PHE A 90 2.98 10.38 -4.51
N PHE A 91 2.26 9.33 -4.13
CA PHE A 91 2.21 8.83 -2.76
C PHE A 91 3.10 7.59 -2.65
N VAL A 92 4.13 7.67 -1.81
CA VAL A 92 5.05 6.58 -1.50
C VAL A 92 4.68 6.03 -0.11
N GLY A 93 4.03 4.87 -0.13
CA GLY A 93 3.74 4.08 1.07
C GLY A 93 5.02 3.58 1.72
N SER A 94 5.17 3.78 3.03
CA SER A 94 6.24 3.10 3.79
C SER A 94 5.88 1.65 4.11
N LEU A 95 6.61 1.00 5.01
CA LEU A 95 6.33 -0.38 5.37
C LEU A 95 4.98 -0.49 6.10
N PHE A 96 4.08 -1.32 5.58
CA PHE A 96 2.74 -1.51 6.13
C PHE A 96 2.83 -2.28 7.44
N MET A 97 2.19 -1.76 8.49
CA MET A 97 2.13 -2.43 9.79
C MET A 97 1.45 -3.80 9.69
N GLU A 98 0.50 -3.95 8.76
CA GLU A 98 -0.20 -5.18 8.44
C GLU A 98 0.75 -6.30 8.00
N ASN A 99 1.90 -5.97 7.40
CA ASN A 99 2.87 -6.98 6.97
C ASN A 99 3.41 -7.81 8.15
N PHE A 100 3.44 -7.24 9.36
CA PHE A 100 3.89 -7.98 10.54
C PHE A 100 2.93 -9.08 11.00
N HIS A 101 1.69 -9.11 10.51
CA HIS A 101 0.72 -10.15 10.89
C HIS A 101 0.91 -11.46 10.15
N SER A 102 1.23 -11.41 8.85
CA SER A 102 1.18 -12.60 7.99
C SER A 102 2.19 -12.62 6.86
N HIS A 103 2.92 -11.53 6.62
CA HIS A 103 3.83 -11.48 5.50
C HIS A 103 5.12 -12.25 5.82
N PRO A 104 5.48 -13.33 5.10
CA PRO A 104 6.55 -14.26 5.53
C PRO A 104 7.91 -13.61 5.82
N PHE A 105 8.30 -12.57 5.07
CA PHE A 105 9.55 -11.86 5.30
C PHE A 105 9.47 -10.75 6.37
N SER A 106 8.27 -10.22 6.66
CA SER A 106 8.11 -9.11 7.60
C SER A 106 7.71 -9.59 9.00
N ALA A 107 6.83 -10.58 9.09
CA ALA A 107 6.29 -11.07 10.35
C ALA A 107 7.35 -11.83 11.17
N PRO A 108 7.28 -11.77 12.51
CA PRO A 108 8.04 -12.68 13.37
C PRO A 108 7.70 -14.14 13.04
N GLN A 109 8.73 -15.00 13.02
CA GLN A 109 8.59 -16.43 12.76
C GLN A 109 8.65 -17.21 14.07
N ARG A 110 7.87 -18.29 14.17
CA ARG A 110 7.87 -19.13 15.38
C ARG A 110 9.17 -19.95 15.44
N ALA A 111 9.88 -19.86 16.56
CA ALA A 111 11.10 -20.62 16.80
C ALA A 111 10.78 -22.12 17.04
N PRO A 112 11.79 -23.01 16.89
CA PRO A 112 11.61 -24.45 17.15
C PRO A 112 11.18 -24.79 18.59
N ASP A 113 11.47 -23.92 19.56
CA ASP A 113 11.03 -24.07 20.94
C ASP A 113 9.49 -23.97 21.12
N GLY A 114 8.79 -23.53 20.07
CA GLY A 114 7.35 -23.41 20.04
C GLY A 114 6.75 -22.27 20.85
N ASN A 115 7.54 -21.51 21.61
CA ASN A 115 7.03 -20.44 22.48
C ASN A 115 7.61 -19.05 22.14
N THR A 116 8.70 -19.01 21.38
CA THR A 116 9.37 -17.76 20.98
C THR A 116 9.00 -17.39 19.54
N TRP A 117 8.76 -16.11 19.32
CA TRP A 117 8.58 -15.50 18.01
C TRP A 117 9.79 -14.62 17.71
N VAL A 118 10.43 -14.82 16.57
CA VAL A 118 11.69 -14.18 16.22
C VAL A 118 11.49 -13.27 15.02
N LEU A 119 11.72 -11.96 15.22
CA LEU A 119 11.85 -11.01 14.13
C LEU A 119 13.29 -11.04 13.60
N ILE A 120 13.49 -11.74 12.49
CA ILE A 120 14.81 -11.91 11.86
C ILE A 120 15.06 -10.77 10.88
N ARG A 121 16.21 -10.09 10.99
CA ARG A 121 16.62 -9.00 10.07
C ARG A 121 18.14 -9.00 9.82
N PRO A 122 18.57 -8.41 8.69
CA PRO A 122 19.99 -8.19 8.44
C PRO A 122 20.55 -6.92 9.12
N ASN A 123 19.65 -5.98 9.45
CA ASN A 123 20.00 -4.68 10.01
C ASN A 123 20.15 -4.72 11.54
N SER A 124 20.76 -3.69 12.15
CA SER A 124 20.85 -3.56 13.61
C SER A 124 19.47 -3.36 14.26
N SER A 125 19.29 -3.77 15.52
CA SER A 125 18.04 -3.59 16.29
C SER A 125 17.60 -2.12 16.37
N THR A 126 18.54 -1.18 16.34
CA THR A 126 18.31 0.26 16.40
C THR A 126 17.91 0.88 15.06
N THR A 127 17.93 0.11 13.96
CA THR A 127 17.54 0.59 12.63
C THR A 127 16.09 1.00 12.63
N GLN A 128 15.84 2.26 12.29
CA GLN A 128 14.50 2.84 12.25
C GLN A 128 13.82 2.57 10.90
N LEU A 129 12.61 2.01 10.96
CA LEU A 129 11.75 1.77 9.82
C LEU A 129 10.60 2.79 9.83
N PRO A 130 10.32 3.48 8.70
CA PRO A 130 9.09 4.22 8.57
C PRO A 130 7.93 3.22 8.45
N LEU A 131 6.95 3.31 9.35
CA LEU A 131 5.77 2.44 9.36
C LEU A 131 4.50 3.25 9.11
N ILE A 132 3.55 2.65 8.40
CA ILE A 132 2.21 3.20 8.17
C ILE A 132 1.14 2.14 8.45
N ASP A 133 0.06 2.55 9.12
CA ASP A 133 -1.20 1.80 9.13
C ASP A 133 -1.86 1.99 7.75
N ALA A 134 -1.63 1.06 6.83
CA ALA A 134 -2.05 1.25 5.45
C ALA A 134 -3.57 1.32 5.33
N VAL A 135 -4.30 0.56 6.14
CA VAL A 135 -5.76 0.54 6.18
C VAL A 135 -6.31 1.84 6.78
N GLY A 136 -5.76 2.29 7.92
CA GLY A 136 -6.27 3.44 8.66
C GLY A 136 -5.81 4.80 8.13
N ASP A 137 -4.63 4.89 7.53
CA ASP A 137 -3.98 6.18 7.25
C ASP A 137 -3.84 6.53 5.76
N THR A 138 -3.79 5.56 4.84
CA THR A 138 -3.58 5.87 3.40
C THR A 138 -4.62 6.86 2.86
N GLY A 139 -5.89 6.69 3.23
CA GLY A 139 -6.97 7.59 2.83
C GLY A 139 -6.80 9.03 3.31
N LYS A 140 -6.11 9.24 4.44
CA LYS A 140 -5.84 10.59 4.99
C LYS A 140 -4.82 11.32 4.12
N PHE A 141 -3.76 10.64 3.68
CA PHE A 141 -2.77 11.20 2.77
C PHE A 141 -3.35 11.48 1.39
N VAL A 142 -4.02 10.48 0.79
CA VAL A 142 -4.61 10.61 -0.54
C VAL A 142 -5.74 11.64 -0.54
N GLY A 143 -6.59 11.65 0.48
CA GLY A 143 -7.66 12.64 0.64
C GLY A 143 -7.15 14.07 0.70
N ALA A 144 -6.06 14.33 1.42
CA ALA A 144 -5.43 15.65 1.46
C ALA A 144 -4.90 16.09 0.08
N ILE A 145 -4.27 15.17 -0.66
CA ILE A 145 -3.79 15.44 -2.03
C ILE A 145 -4.95 15.82 -2.96
N LEU A 146 -6.06 15.08 -2.88
CA LEU A 146 -7.25 15.30 -3.71
C LEU A 146 -8.01 16.58 -3.33
N ALA A 147 -7.93 17.02 -2.07
CA ALA A 147 -8.59 18.25 -1.62
C ALA A 147 -7.87 19.52 -2.09
N GLU A 148 -6.55 19.48 -2.29
CA GLU A 148 -5.75 20.64 -2.72
C GLU A 148 -4.83 20.30 -3.93
N PRO A 149 -5.35 19.84 -5.07
CA PRO A 149 -4.54 19.27 -6.15
C PRO A 149 -3.47 20.24 -6.69
N GLY A 150 -3.75 21.55 -6.74
CA GLY A 150 -2.77 22.55 -7.18
C GLY A 150 -1.58 22.73 -6.23
N LYS A 151 -1.76 22.50 -4.93
CA LYS A 151 -0.67 22.53 -3.93
C LYS A 151 0.25 21.32 -4.03
N TYR A 152 -0.28 20.21 -4.52
CA TYR A 152 0.37 18.90 -4.52
C TYR A 152 0.88 18.46 -5.90
N GLU A 153 0.55 19.21 -6.96
CA GLU A 153 1.02 18.97 -8.33
C GLU A 153 2.54 18.82 -8.42
N GLY A 154 2.99 17.75 -9.08
CA GLY A 154 4.39 17.40 -9.31
C GLY A 154 5.14 16.83 -8.10
N LYS A 155 4.55 16.84 -6.91
CA LYS A 155 5.25 16.47 -5.67
C LYS A 155 5.17 14.98 -5.37
N THR A 156 6.20 14.49 -4.67
CA THR A 156 6.28 13.13 -4.12
C THR A 156 6.23 13.19 -2.60
N PHE A 157 5.40 12.34 -2.00
CA PHE A 157 5.14 12.29 -0.57
C PHE A 157 5.49 10.92 -0.02
N CYS A 158 6.51 10.84 0.82
CA CYS A 158 6.78 9.67 1.62
C CYS A 158 5.87 9.70 2.85
N SER A 159 5.16 8.60 3.10
CA SER A 159 4.16 8.51 4.15
C SER A 159 4.66 7.64 5.29
N ALA A 160 4.65 8.14 6.50
CA ALA A 160 4.90 7.35 7.70
C ALA A 160 4.04 7.90 8.82
N THR A 161 3.42 7.02 9.60
CA THR A 161 2.78 7.41 10.85
C THR A 161 3.88 7.77 11.86
N MET A 162 4.91 6.93 11.96
CA MET A 162 6.07 7.11 12.84
C MET A 162 7.27 6.31 12.31
N LEU A 163 8.46 6.61 12.83
CA LEU A 163 9.65 5.79 12.68
C LEU A 163 9.83 4.94 13.93
N TYR A 164 10.00 3.63 13.76
CA TYR A 164 10.24 2.70 14.86
C TYR A 164 11.51 1.91 14.62
N SER A 165 12.35 1.81 15.65
CA SER A 165 13.44 0.83 15.67
C SER A 165 12.90 -0.59 15.69
N LEU A 166 13.69 -1.56 15.22
CA LEU A 166 13.30 -2.97 15.23
C LEU A 166 13.12 -3.52 16.66
N GLU A 167 13.88 -3.01 17.63
CA GLU A 167 13.67 -3.33 19.04
C GLU A 167 12.34 -2.78 19.58
N GLU A 168 11.96 -1.53 19.26
CA GLU A 168 10.65 -0.99 19.62
C GLU A 168 9.52 -1.81 18.99
N VAL A 169 9.65 -2.20 17.72
CA VAL A 169 8.67 -3.07 17.04
C VAL A 169 8.47 -4.38 17.80
N THR A 170 9.56 -5.08 18.16
CA THR A 170 9.45 -6.34 18.91
C THR A 170 8.89 -6.14 20.32
N ALA A 171 9.27 -5.06 21.01
CA ALA A 171 8.78 -4.75 22.34
C ALA A 171 7.27 -4.45 22.34
N ILE A 172 6.78 -3.69 21.35
CA ILE A 172 5.36 -3.40 21.16
C ILE A 172 4.59 -4.71 20.90
N MET A 173 5.10 -5.58 20.03
CA MET A 173 4.47 -6.87 19.75
C MET A 173 4.42 -7.77 20.99
N ALA A 174 5.52 -7.87 21.74
CA ALA A 174 5.57 -8.66 22.97
C ALA A 174 4.53 -8.15 23.98
N LYS A 175 4.50 -6.83 24.19
CA LYS A 175 3.54 -6.18 25.11
C LYS A 175 2.09 -6.38 24.69
N THR A 176 1.77 -6.21 23.41
CA THR A 176 0.37 -6.23 22.93
C THR A 176 -0.19 -7.63 22.76
N THR A 177 0.66 -8.61 22.45
CA THR A 177 0.24 -10.00 22.22
C THR A 177 0.39 -10.89 23.44
N GLY A 178 1.20 -10.48 24.44
CA GLY A 178 1.59 -11.34 25.56
C GLY A 178 2.53 -12.48 25.19
N LYS A 179 3.03 -12.51 23.95
CA LYS A 179 3.95 -13.55 23.45
C LYS A 179 5.41 -13.15 23.72
N ASN A 180 6.28 -14.16 23.81
CA ASN A 180 7.71 -13.93 23.79
C ASN A 180 8.16 -13.57 22.36
N VAL A 181 8.33 -12.27 22.07
CA VAL A 181 8.79 -11.76 20.77
C VAL A 181 10.19 -11.19 20.93
N VAL A 182 11.15 -11.71 20.17
CA VAL A 182 12.56 -11.30 20.24
C VAL A 182 13.09 -10.89 18.88
N PHE A 183 14.09 -10.02 18.89
CA PHE A 183 14.83 -9.62 17.70
C PHE A 183 16.04 -10.52 17.49
N LYS A 184 16.32 -10.92 16.24
CA LYS A 184 17.57 -11.61 15.87
C LYS A 184 18.17 -10.96 14.62
N GLN A 185 19.37 -10.40 14.77
CA GLN A 185 20.16 -9.99 13.61
C GLN A 185 20.90 -11.19 13.02
N ILE A 186 20.90 -11.31 11.69
CA ILE A 186 21.69 -12.29 10.93
C ILE A 186 22.46 -11.60 9.79
N PRO A 187 23.49 -12.23 9.20
CA PRO A 187 24.13 -11.73 7.99
C PRO A 187 23.16 -11.52 6.82
N LEU A 188 23.46 -10.58 5.93
CA LEU A 188 22.60 -10.25 4.79
C LEU A 188 22.42 -11.43 3.84
N ASP A 189 23.48 -12.16 3.53
CA ASP A 189 23.45 -13.35 2.68
C ASP A 189 22.57 -14.46 3.26
N GLU A 190 22.65 -14.71 4.57
CA GLU A 190 21.75 -15.64 5.27
C GLU A 190 20.28 -15.18 5.19
N PHE A 191 20.03 -13.87 5.40
CA PHE A 191 18.69 -13.31 5.29
C PHE A 191 18.14 -13.48 3.87
N MET A 192 18.94 -13.15 2.85
CA MET A 192 18.54 -13.27 1.45
C MET A 192 18.22 -14.73 1.07
N ALA A 193 19.00 -15.70 1.56
CA ALA A 193 18.75 -17.12 1.35
C ALA A 193 17.45 -17.63 2.01
N SER A 194 16.89 -16.89 2.99
CA SER A 194 15.62 -17.21 3.64
C SER A 194 14.38 -16.67 2.92
N LEU A 195 14.56 -15.79 1.93
CA LEU A 195 13.46 -15.15 1.22
C LEU A 195 12.91 -16.08 0.12
N PRO A 196 11.60 -16.03 -0.18
CA PRO A 196 10.92 -17.01 -1.03
C PRO A 196 11.06 -16.73 -2.55
N PHE A 197 12.18 -16.17 -3.01
CA PHE A 197 12.38 -15.78 -4.42
C PHE A 197 13.67 -16.33 -5.03
#